data_AF-H1VML7-F1
#
_entry.id   AF-H1VML7-F1
#
_cell.length_a   1.000
_cell.length_b   1.000
_cell.length_c   1.000
_cell.angle_alpha   90.00
_cell.angle_beta   90.00
_cell.angle_gamma   90.00
#
_symmetry.space_group_name_H-M   'P 1'
#
loop_
_entity.id
_entity.type
_entity.pdbx_description
1 polymer ?
#
loop_
_entity_poly.entity_id
_entity_poly.type
_entity_poly.pdbx_seq_one_letter_code
_entity_poly.pdbx_strand_id
1 'polypeptide(L)'
;MLGLDRSKSAELDPHVQASLSVRSGTRTDEMREKRAEGQRRAHEREMVRCAARRGVVFGFLVDGRDERRKCEAVMQGKVVEPSYAKGDWAVRWRED
;
A
#
# COMPACT_ATOMS: atom_id res chain seq x y z
N MET A 1 57.79 18.46 24.60
CA MET A 1 58.27 17.06 24.66
C MET A 1 57.33 16.34 25.61
N LEU A 2 56.43 15.41 25.31
CA LEU A 2 55.98 14.55 24.20
C LEU A 2 54.47 14.31 24.51
N GLY A 3 53.51 13.96 23.66
CA GLY A 3 53.43 13.42 22.31
C GLY A 3 51.94 13.05 22.10
N LEU A 4 51.52 12.96 20.84
CA LEU A 4 50.25 12.37 20.36
C LEU A 4 49.99 11.01 21.08
N ASP A 5 48.75 10.60 21.37
CA ASP A 5 47.93 9.94 20.34
C ASP A 5 46.44 10.01 20.63
N ARG A 6 45.75 10.80 19.79
CA ARG A 6 44.32 10.72 19.52
C ARG A 6 44.07 9.56 18.56
N SER A 7 44.43 8.34 18.93
CA SER A 7 44.38 7.19 17.99
C SER A 7 44.08 5.89 18.72
N LYS A 8 42.84 5.72 19.16
CA LYS A 8 42.20 4.40 19.12
C LYS A 8 40.93 4.54 18.30
N SER A 9 41.13 4.72 17.00
CA SER A 9 40.19 4.13 16.05
C SER A 9 40.13 2.65 16.43
N ALA A 10 39.02 2.24 17.04
CA ALA A 10 38.75 0.83 17.26
C ALA A 10 38.71 0.20 15.86
N GLU A 11 39.80 -0.42 15.43
CA GLU A 11 39.82 -1.32 14.29
C GLU A 11 38.86 -2.45 14.67
N LEU A 12 37.62 -2.31 14.25
CA LEU A 12 36.65 -3.38 14.30
C LEU A 12 37.22 -4.52 13.46
N ASP A 13 37.25 -5.72 14.03
CA ASP A 13 37.70 -6.92 13.32
C ASP A 13 37.01 -7.01 11.94
N PRO A 14 37.76 -7.24 10.84
CA PRO A 14 37.19 -7.28 9.50
C PRO A 14 36.02 -8.26 9.32
N HIS A 15 36.01 -9.37 10.07
CA HIS A 15 34.89 -10.31 10.08
C HIS A 15 33.67 -9.75 10.81
N VAL A 16 33.88 -8.97 11.88
CA VAL A 16 32.79 -8.26 12.57
C VAL A 16 32.24 -7.15 11.67
N GLN A 17 33.10 -6.37 11.00
CA GLN A 17 32.67 -5.30 10.09
C GLN A 17 31.95 -5.85 8.85
N ALA A 18 32.44 -6.94 8.26
CA ALA A 18 31.78 -7.63 7.15
C ALA A 18 30.41 -8.19 7.57
N SER A 19 30.34 -8.85 8.73
CA SER A 19 29.08 -9.42 9.20
C SER A 19 28.08 -8.36 9.70
N LEU A 20 28.52 -7.18 10.13
CA LEU A 20 27.64 -6.03 10.40
C LEU A 20 27.13 -5.38 9.10
N SER A 21 28.01 -5.21 8.10
CA SER A 21 27.65 -4.66 6.80
C SER A 21 26.66 -5.55 6.05
N VAL A 22 26.87 -6.87 6.07
CA VAL A 22 25.94 -7.84 5.48
C VAL A 22 24.61 -7.83 6.22
N ARG A 23 24.61 -7.91 7.56
CA ARG A 23 23.37 -7.87 8.36
C ARG A 23 22.62 -6.54 8.24
N SER A 24 23.33 -5.42 8.13
CA SER A 24 22.72 -4.11 7.94
C SER A 24 22.17 -3.96 6.52
N GLY A 25 22.90 -4.44 5.51
CA GLY A 25 22.49 -4.40 4.10
C GLY A 25 21.24 -5.24 3.84
N THR A 26 21.23 -6.50 4.31
CA THR A 26 20.07 -7.39 4.15
C THR A 26 18.83 -6.83 4.84
N ARG A 27 18.96 -6.32 6.08
CA ARG A 27 17.84 -5.71 6.80
C ARG A 27 17.31 -4.45 6.12
N THR A 28 18.17 -3.63 5.50
CA THR A 28 17.73 -2.45 4.75
C THR A 28 17.03 -2.81 3.44
N ASP A 29 17.49 -3.86 2.76
CA ASP A 29 16.88 -4.33 1.51
C ASP A 29 15.53 -5.00 1.79
N GLU A 30 15.44 -5.86 2.80
CA GLU A 30 14.18 -6.46 3.27
C GLU A 30 13.14 -5.38 3.67
N MET A 31 13.56 -4.29 4.31
CA MET A 31 12.67 -3.17 4.64
C MET A 31 12.19 -2.42 3.40
N ARG A 32 13.08 -2.23 2.41
CA ARG A 32 12.75 -1.57 1.14
C ARG A 32 11.74 -2.41 0.35
N GLU A 33 11.95 -3.72 0.29
CA GLU A 33 11.06 -4.67 -0.37
C GLU A 33 9.68 -4.71 0.28
N LYS A 34 9.61 -4.84 1.62
CA LYS A 34 8.34 -4.80 2.37
C LYS A 34 7.58 -3.49 2.14
N ARG A 35 8.28 -2.36 2.05
CA ARG A 35 7.65 -1.06 1.73
C ARG A 35 7.11 -1.05 0.31
N ALA A 36 7.88 -1.53 -0.66
CA ALA A 36 7.46 -1.59 -2.06
C ALA A 36 6.24 -2.50 -2.25
N GLU A 37 6.22 -3.65 -1.58
CA GLU A 37 5.08 -4.56 -1.56
C GLU A 37 3.85 -3.90 -0.90
N GLY A 38 4.04 -3.22 0.23
CA GLY A 38 2.97 -2.46 0.90
C GLY A 38 2.36 -1.39 0.00
N GLN A 39 3.20 -0.62 -0.70
CA GLN A 39 2.75 0.39 -1.66
C GLN A 39 1.99 -0.23 -2.83
N ARG A 40 2.47 -1.35 -3.37
CA ARG A 40 1.80 -2.07 -4.47
C ARG A 40 0.41 -2.56 -4.05
N ARG A 41 0.31 -3.26 -2.91
CA ARG A 41 -0.96 -3.76 -2.38
C ARG A 41 -1.95 -2.61 -2.10
N ALA A 42 -1.48 -1.48 -1.58
CA ALA A 42 -2.31 -0.31 -1.35
C ALA A 42 -2.81 0.30 -2.67
N HIS A 43 -1.94 0.41 -3.66
CA HIS A 43 -2.28 0.92 -4.98
C HIS A 43 -3.31 0.04 -5.70
N GLU A 44 -3.13 -1.28 -5.71
CA GLU A 44 -4.08 -2.24 -6.28
C GLU A 44 -5.47 -2.12 -5.64
N ARG A 45 -5.53 -2.02 -4.30
CA ARG A 45 -6.79 -1.79 -3.58
C ARG A 45 -7.44 -0.48 -4.00
N GLU A 46 -6.65 0.57 -4.19
CA GLU A 46 -7.17 1.88 -4.60
C GLU A 46 -7.66 1.90 -6.05
N MET A 47 -7.02 1.15 -6.95
CA MET A 47 -7.52 0.96 -8.31
C MET A 47 -8.92 0.35 -8.31
N VAL A 48 -9.14 -0.69 -7.49
CA VAL A 48 -10.46 -1.32 -7.34
C VAL A 48 -11.48 -0.31 -6.78
N ARG A 49 -11.12 0.46 -5.75
CA ARG A 49 -12.01 1.49 -5.19
C ARG A 49 -12.34 2.59 -6.20
N CYS A 50 -11.37 3.02 -7.02
CA CYS A 50 -11.61 3.98 -8.09
C CYS A 50 -12.61 3.46 -9.12
N ALA A 51 -12.43 2.22 -9.60
CA ALA A 51 -13.36 1.59 -10.52
C ALA A 51 -14.77 1.45 -9.90
N ALA A 52 -14.86 1.00 -8.65
CA ALA A 52 -16.11 0.87 -7.91
C ALA A 52 -16.85 2.21 -7.76
N ARG A 53 -16.16 3.28 -7.34
CA ARG A 53 -16.75 4.62 -7.21
C ARG A 53 -17.29 5.13 -8.54
N ARG A 54 -16.54 4.97 -9.63
CA ARG A 54 -17.02 5.32 -10.97
C ARG A 54 -18.26 4.52 -11.36
N GLY A 55 -18.28 3.23 -11.08
CA GLY A 55 -19.44 2.39 -11.39
C GLY A 55 -20.67 2.68 -10.54
N VAL A 56 -20.51 3.14 -9.30
CA VAL A 56 -21.64 3.63 -8.49
C VAL A 56 -22.23 4.91 -9.10
N VAL A 57 -21.39 5.86 -9.52
CA VAL A 57 -21.85 7.15 -10.07
C VAL A 57 -22.44 6.98 -11.48
N PHE A 58 -21.79 6.20 -12.34
CA PHE A 58 -22.13 6.12 -13.77
C PHE A 58 -22.84 4.82 -14.16
N GLY A 59 -22.86 3.80 -13.30
CA GLY A 59 -23.35 2.46 -13.64
C GLY A 59 -22.34 1.61 -14.43
N PHE A 60 -22.58 0.30 -14.44
CA PHE A 60 -21.77 -0.70 -15.14
C PHE A 60 -22.50 -1.23 -16.37
N LEU A 61 -21.75 -1.54 -17.43
CA LEU A 61 -22.26 -2.32 -18.55
C LEU A 61 -22.29 -3.79 -18.11
N VAL A 62 -23.48 -4.37 -18.09
CA VAL A 62 -23.72 -5.76 -17.66
C VAL A 62 -24.42 -6.47 -18.80
N ASP A 63 -24.05 -7.73 -19.05
CA ASP A 63 -24.66 -8.60 -20.06
C ASP A 63 -24.64 -8.04 -21.50
N GLY A 64 -23.64 -7.23 -21.84
CA GLY A 64 -23.50 -6.65 -23.19
C GLY A 64 -24.62 -5.68 -23.59
N ARG A 65 -25.42 -5.22 -22.62
CA ARG A 65 -26.45 -4.21 -22.85
C ARG A 65 -25.82 -2.82 -22.99
N ASP A 66 -26.38 -1.98 -23.86
CA ASP A 66 -25.99 -0.57 -23.97
C ASP A 66 -26.41 0.26 -22.76
N GLU A 67 -27.39 -0.22 -21.98
CA GLU A 67 -27.84 0.44 -20.77
C GLU A 67 -26.97 0.08 -19.56
N ARG A 68 -26.54 1.11 -18.83
CA ARG A 68 -25.70 0.95 -17.64
C ARG A 68 -26.57 0.65 -16.42
N ARG A 69 -26.37 -0.52 -15.82
CA ARG A 69 -27.03 -0.91 -14.57
C ARG A 69 -26.46 -0.09 -13.41
N LYS A 70 -27.35 0.53 -12.63
CA LYS A 70 -26.99 1.40 -11.51
C LYS A 70 -26.66 0.58 -10.26
N CYS A 71 -25.73 1.10 -9.47
CA CYS A 71 -25.31 0.52 -8.20
C CYS A 71 -25.34 1.57 -7.10
N GLU A 72 -25.26 1.10 -5.86
CA GLU A 72 -25.10 1.95 -4.69
C GLU A 72 -23.98 1.46 -3.79
N ALA A 73 -23.28 2.41 -3.18
CA ALA A 73 -22.27 2.14 -2.17
C ALA A 73 -22.95 1.92 -0.82
N VAL A 74 -22.57 0.86 -0.11
CA VAL A 74 -23.12 0.48 1.19
C VAL A 74 -21.99 0.38 2.21
N MET A 75 -22.15 1.07 3.33
CA MET A 75 -21.22 1.02 4.45
C MET A 75 -22.03 0.75 5.72
N GLN A 76 -21.68 -0.33 6.43
CA GLN A 76 -22.40 -0.76 7.65
C GLN A 76 -23.92 -0.88 7.43
N GLY A 77 -24.33 -1.44 6.29
CA GLY A 77 -25.74 -1.64 5.94
C GLY A 77 -26.48 -0.38 5.48
N LYS A 78 -25.83 0.79 5.46
CA LYS A 78 -26.43 2.06 5.01
C LYS A 78 -25.92 2.43 3.63
N VAL A 79 -26.82 2.93 2.78
CA VAL A 79 -26.43 3.54 1.50
C VAL A 79 -25.70 4.85 1.79
N VAL A 80 -24.54 5.03 1.19
CA VAL A 80 -23.67 6.20 1.38
C VAL A 80 -23.20 6.75 0.05
N GLU A 81 -22.82 8.03 0.05
CA GLU A 81 -22.17 8.65 -1.09
C GLU A 81 -20.76 8.01 -1.29
N PRO A 82 -20.41 7.54 -2.50
CA PRO A 82 -19.15 6.84 -2.77
C PRO A 82 -17.88 7.63 -2.43
N SER A 83 -17.91 8.96 -2.48
CA SER A 83 -16.78 9.81 -2.09
C SER A 83 -16.52 9.85 -0.58
N TYR A 84 -17.57 9.59 0.22
CA TYR A 84 -17.54 9.56 1.69
C TYR A 84 -17.29 8.16 2.26
N ALA A 85 -17.43 7.09 1.46
CA ALA A 85 -17.11 5.74 1.88
C ALA A 85 -15.61 5.60 2.22
N LYS A 86 -15.30 5.35 3.49
CA LYS A 86 -13.94 5.12 4.01
C LYS A 86 -13.89 3.77 4.71
N GLY A 87 -12.71 3.14 4.73
CA GLY A 87 -12.56 1.81 5.33
C GLY A 87 -13.25 0.74 4.50
N ASP A 88 -13.99 -0.15 5.16
CA ASP A 88 -14.68 -1.27 4.54
C ASP A 88 -16.09 -0.88 4.10
N TRP A 89 -16.37 -1.04 2.81
CA TRP A 89 -17.65 -0.76 2.19
C TRP A 89 -17.85 -1.70 1.00
N ALA A 90 -19.10 -1.86 0.59
CA ALA A 90 -19.51 -2.73 -0.50
C ALA A 90 -20.25 -1.94 -1.58
N VAL A 91 -20.36 -2.54 -2.77
CA VAL A 91 -21.24 -2.07 -3.84
C VAL A 91 -22.31 -3.13 -4.04
N ARG A 92 -23.58 -2.70 -4.18
CA ARG A 92 -24.68 -3.58 -4.57
C ARG A 92 -25.47 -2.99 -5.73
N TRP A 93 -26.16 -3.84 -6.47
CA TRP A 93 -27.13 -3.40 -7.48
C TRP A 93 -28.26 -2.63 -6.81
N ARG A 94 -28.70 -1.55 -7.45
CA ARG A 94 -29.95 -0.90 -7.05
C ARG A 94 -31.12 -1.79 -7.50
N GLU A 95 -32.12 -1.93 -6.63
CA GLU A 95 -33.40 -2.51 -7.01
C GLU A 95 -34.19 -1.42 -7.74
N ASP A 96 -34.62 -1.72 -8.98
CA ASP A 96 -35.38 -0.81 -9.84
C ASP A 96 -36.81 -0.58 -9.32
#